data_AF-Q6L305-F1
#
_entry.id   AF-Q6L305-F1
#
_cell.length_a   1.000
_cell.length_b   1.000
_cell.length_c   1.000
_cell.angle_alpha   90.00
_cell.angle_beta   90.00
_cell.angle_gamma   90.00
#
_symmetry.space_group_name_H-M   'P 1'
#
loop_
_entity.id
_entity.type
_entity.pdbx_description
1 polymer ?
#
loop_
_entity_poly.entity_id
_entity_poly.type
_entity_poly.pdbx_seq_one_letter_code
_entity_poly.pdbx_strand_id
1 'polypeptide(L)'
;MPIRSERQYAEMSIKDAGVACIRLNNNITDLAAFRAYKSLRRLLQSLAMKYGYNRKDTRCAVPKGEMLMVARLLEEHGYKNIYRNTEMALKLFDEWRNHCANRNDIIIMLKSIDFTWLSDLIDKKTINDLYNNIKDLE
;
A
#
# COMPACT_ATOMS: atom_id res chain seq x y z
N MET A 1 19.11 -10.10 -4.69
CA MET A 1 18.73 -8.69 -4.45
C MET A 1 18.61 -8.48 -2.96
N PRO A 2 19.35 -7.52 -2.38
CA PRO A 2 19.18 -7.12 -0.99
C PRO A 2 17.77 -6.54 -0.76
N ILE A 3 17.32 -6.54 0.50
CA ILE A 3 16.11 -5.82 0.92
C ILE A 3 16.33 -4.32 0.62
N ARG A 4 15.29 -3.65 0.13
CA ARG A 4 15.34 -2.21 -0.18
C ARG A 4 15.34 -1.39 1.11
N SER A 5 15.78 -0.14 1.04
CA SER A 5 15.70 0.77 2.19
C SER A 5 14.25 1.14 2.51
N GLU A 6 14.03 1.65 3.73
CA GLU A 6 12.76 2.20 4.17
C GLU A 6 12.22 3.25 3.18
N ARG A 7 13.05 4.25 2.86
CA ARG A 7 12.74 5.30 1.86
C ARG A 7 12.33 4.73 0.51
N GLN A 8 13.06 3.73 0.01
CA GLN A 8 12.73 3.10 -1.27
C GLN A 8 11.35 2.42 -1.23
N TYR A 9 10.96 1.82 -0.11
CA TYR A 9 9.62 1.26 0.04
C TYR A 9 8.54 2.35 0.12
N ALA A 10 8.81 3.46 0.82
CA ALA A 10 7.91 4.61 0.84
C ALA A 10 7.66 5.17 -0.58
N GLU A 11 8.73 5.42 -1.35
CA GLU A 11 8.64 5.93 -2.73
C GLU A 11 7.88 4.96 -3.65
N MET A 12 8.13 3.66 -3.51
CA MET A 12 7.40 2.64 -4.25
C MET A 12 5.91 2.60 -3.89
N SER A 13 5.56 2.81 -2.62
CA SER A 13 4.17 2.84 -2.16
C SER A 13 3.36 3.94 -2.87
N ILE A 14 3.91 5.16 -2.86
CA ILE A 14 3.32 6.33 -3.54
C ILE A 14 3.19 6.07 -5.04
N LYS A 15 4.26 5.58 -5.67
CA LYS A 15 4.26 5.27 -7.11
C LYS A 15 3.22 4.21 -7.46
N ASP A 16 3.12 3.14 -6.67
CA ASP A 16 2.14 2.07 -6.92
C ASP A 16 0.70 2.61 -6.78
N ALA A 17 0.41 3.50 -5.81
CA ALA A 17 -0.89 4.15 -5.67
C ALA A 17 -1.22 5.05 -6.87
N GLY A 18 -0.29 5.91 -7.29
CA GLY A 18 -0.49 6.77 -8.46
C GLY A 18 -0.72 5.98 -9.75
N VAL A 19 0.01 4.87 -9.93
CA VAL A 19 -0.22 3.95 -11.07
C VAL A 19 -1.59 3.27 -10.97
N ALA A 20 -2.07 2.94 -9.76
CA ALA A 20 -3.42 2.41 -9.58
C ALA A 20 -4.47 3.43 -10.03
N CYS A 21 -4.33 4.71 -9.66
CA CYS A 21 -5.23 5.77 -10.10
C CYS A 21 -5.25 5.91 -11.63
N ILE A 22 -4.08 5.98 -12.27
CA ILE A 22 -3.96 6.09 -13.73
C ILE A 22 -4.66 4.90 -14.42
N ARG A 23 -4.47 3.68 -13.90
CA ARG A 23 -5.08 2.46 -14.45
C ARG A 23 -6.60 2.45 -14.29
N LEU A 24 -7.10 2.88 -13.14
CA LEU A 24 -8.54 3.04 -12.92
C LEU A 24 -9.15 4.03 -13.91
N ASN A 25 -8.52 5.19 -14.13
CA ASN A 25 -9.02 6.20 -15.08
C ASN A 25 -9.05 5.67 -16.52
N ASN A 26 -8.18 4.73 -16.86
CA ASN A 26 -8.14 4.07 -18.17
C ASN A 26 -9.02 2.79 -18.23
N ASN A 27 -9.88 2.55 -17.24
CA ASN A 27 -10.73 1.34 -17.14
C ASN A 27 -9.95 0.01 -17.11
N ILE A 28 -8.71 0.02 -16.60
CA ILE A 28 -7.85 -1.16 -16.47
C ILE A 28 -7.91 -1.69 -15.03
N THR A 29 -9.04 -2.32 -14.68
CA THR A 29 -9.40 -2.67 -13.29
C THR A 29 -8.47 -3.70 -12.64
N ASP A 30 -8.21 -4.85 -13.29
CA ASP A 30 -7.37 -5.92 -12.74
C ASP A 30 -5.97 -5.42 -12.36
N LEU A 31 -5.34 -4.70 -13.28
CA LEU A 31 -4.00 -4.17 -13.06
C LEU A 31 -3.99 -3.02 -12.05
N ALA A 32 -5.10 -2.31 -11.86
CA ALA A 32 -5.25 -1.33 -10.80
C ALA A 32 -5.35 -2.01 -9.42
N ALA A 33 -6.13 -3.08 -9.28
CA ALA A 33 -6.24 -3.85 -8.03
C ALA A 33 -4.89 -4.37 -7.56
N PHE A 34 -4.10 -4.95 -8.48
CA PHE A 34 -2.74 -5.39 -8.15
C PHE A 34 -1.87 -4.24 -7.63
N ARG A 35 -1.97 -3.05 -8.23
CA ARG A 35 -1.17 -1.88 -7.83
C ARG A 35 -1.62 -1.28 -6.51
N ALA A 36 -2.91 -1.22 -6.25
CA ALA A 36 -3.46 -0.82 -4.97
C ALA A 36 -2.95 -1.75 -3.86
N TYR A 37 -3.07 -3.08 -4.02
CA TYR A 37 -2.46 -4.05 -3.10
C TYR A 37 -0.96 -3.81 -2.89
N LYS A 38 -0.22 -3.60 -3.98
CA LYS A 38 1.22 -3.37 -3.93
C LYS A 38 1.55 -2.10 -3.15
N SER A 39 0.80 -1.02 -3.33
CA SER A 39 0.98 0.22 -2.59
C SER A 39 0.94 -0.03 -1.08
N LEU A 40 -0.14 -0.61 -0.54
CA LEU A 40 -0.21 -0.89 0.89
C LEU A 40 0.88 -1.85 1.36
N ARG A 41 1.20 -2.89 0.58
CA ARG A 41 2.29 -3.80 0.94
C ARG A 41 3.63 -3.07 1.04
N ARG A 42 3.90 -2.08 0.18
CA ARG A 42 5.12 -1.27 0.23
C ARG A 42 5.10 -0.30 1.42
N LEU A 43 3.95 0.29 1.72
CA LEU A 43 3.75 1.08 2.94
C LEU A 43 4.07 0.25 4.19
N LEU A 44 3.49 -0.94 4.33
CA LEU A 44 3.78 -1.86 5.44
C LEU A 44 5.27 -2.20 5.54
N GLN A 45 5.94 -2.39 4.40
CA GLN A 45 7.37 -2.68 4.37
C GLN A 45 8.22 -1.49 4.85
N SER A 46 7.84 -0.27 4.47
CA SER A 46 8.47 0.94 4.99
C SER A 46 8.29 1.04 6.50
N LEU A 47 7.04 1.00 6.96
CA LEU A 47 6.74 1.17 8.39
C LEU A 47 7.35 0.04 9.24
N ALA A 48 7.33 -1.21 8.77
CA ALA A 48 7.97 -2.32 9.47
C ALA A 48 9.48 -2.11 9.65
N MET A 49 10.15 -1.47 8.69
CA MET A 49 11.58 -1.17 8.82
C MET A 49 11.86 -0.12 9.90
N LYS A 50 10.99 0.90 10.05
CA LYS A 50 11.09 1.93 11.09
C LYS A 50 11.18 1.35 12.50
N TYR A 51 10.47 0.25 12.76
CA TYR A 51 10.40 -0.41 14.08
C TYR A 51 11.14 -1.75 14.15
N GLY A 52 11.85 -2.15 13.09
CA GLY A 52 12.59 -3.42 13.05
C GLY A 52 11.72 -4.68 12.97
N TYR A 53 10.46 -4.57 12.55
CA TYR A 53 9.54 -5.69 12.32
C TYR A 53 9.74 -6.41 10.99
N ASN A 54 10.71 -5.97 10.19
CA ASN A 54 11.02 -6.59 8.92
C ASN A 54 11.84 -7.87 9.09
N ARG A 55 11.56 -8.86 8.23
CA ARG A 55 12.43 -10.03 8.05
C ARG A 55 13.79 -9.59 7.54
N LYS A 56 14.86 -10.19 8.07
CA LYS A 56 16.26 -9.98 7.61
C LYS A 56 16.81 -11.18 6.84
N ASP A 57 16.16 -12.33 7.01
CA ASP A 57 16.51 -13.63 6.45
C ASP A 57 15.83 -13.91 5.10
N THR A 58 14.94 -13.01 4.63
CA THR A 58 14.27 -13.17 3.34
C THR A 58 14.55 -12.01 2.40
N ARG A 59 14.27 -12.18 1.11
CA ARG A 59 14.39 -11.11 0.09
C ARG A 59 13.29 -10.04 0.18
N CYS A 60 12.39 -10.16 1.16
CA CYS A 60 11.19 -9.34 1.27
C CYS A 60 10.98 -8.89 2.71
N ALA A 61 11.06 -7.58 2.97
CA ALA A 61 10.92 -7.03 4.34
C ALA A 61 9.66 -7.52 5.06
N VAL A 62 8.52 -7.59 4.36
CA VAL A 62 7.25 -8.14 4.88
C VAL A 62 6.68 -9.11 3.84
N PRO A 63 6.82 -10.44 4.06
CA PRO A 63 6.17 -11.47 3.26
C PRO A 63 4.64 -11.36 3.29
N LYS A 64 3.94 -11.87 2.26
CA LYS A 64 2.47 -11.77 2.17
C LYS A 64 1.78 -12.39 3.39
N GLY A 65 2.23 -13.58 3.81
CA GLY A 65 1.66 -14.31 4.95
C GLY A 65 1.86 -13.61 6.30
N GLU A 66 2.75 -12.62 6.38
CA GLU A 66 3.05 -11.89 7.61
C GLU A 66 2.42 -10.48 7.64
N MET A 67 1.75 -10.06 6.55
CA MET A 67 1.22 -8.69 6.44
C MET A 67 0.25 -8.35 7.58
N LEU A 68 -0.68 -9.25 7.92
CA LEU A 68 -1.64 -9.02 9.01
C LEU A 68 -0.97 -8.97 10.39
N MET A 69 0.03 -9.82 10.63
CA MET A 69 0.80 -9.80 11.87
C MET A 69 1.54 -8.47 12.03
N VAL A 70 2.26 -8.03 10.99
CA VAL A 70 2.97 -6.75 10.98
C VAL A 70 1.99 -5.57 11.13
N ALA A 71 0.83 -5.63 10.48
CA ALA A 71 -0.18 -4.58 10.62
C ALA A 71 -0.70 -4.45 12.06
N ARG A 72 -0.89 -5.55 12.80
CA ARG A 72 -1.25 -5.49 14.23
C ARG A 72 -0.16 -4.80 15.05
N LEU A 73 1.10 -5.18 14.85
CA LEU A 73 2.24 -4.55 15.53
C LEU A 73 2.32 -3.04 15.23
N LEU A 74 2.02 -2.64 14.00
CA LEU A 74 2.00 -1.22 13.63
C LEU A 74 0.81 -0.47 14.25
N GLU A 75 -0.34 -1.11 14.43
CA GLU A 75 -1.48 -0.50 15.14
C GLU A 75 -1.14 -0.14 16.59
N GLU A 76 -0.30 -0.93 17.26
CA GLU A 76 0.22 -0.63 18.61
C GLU A 76 1.07 0.66 18.64
N HIS A 77 1.67 1.05 17.50
CA HIS A 77 2.42 2.32 17.33
C HIS A 77 1.56 3.49 16.84
N GLY A 78 0.23 3.32 16.80
CA GLY A 78 -0.70 4.40 16.47
C GLY A 78 -1.04 4.53 14.97
N TYR A 79 -0.62 3.59 14.13
CA TYR A 79 -1.04 3.51 12.71
C TYR A 79 -2.48 2.98 12.59
N LYS A 80 -3.45 3.81 13.00
CA LYS A 80 -4.86 3.43 13.12
C LYS A 80 -5.42 2.85 11.81
N ASN A 81 -6.23 1.79 11.93
CA ASN A 81 -6.90 1.10 10.82
C ASN A 81 -5.98 0.39 9.80
N ILE A 82 -4.66 0.34 10.04
CA ILE A 82 -3.74 -0.34 9.12
C ILE A 82 -4.04 -1.84 9.01
N TYR A 83 -4.57 -2.47 10.06
CA TYR A 83 -4.99 -3.87 10.02
C TYR A 83 -6.13 -4.07 9.04
N ARG A 84 -7.20 -3.27 9.17
CA ARG A 84 -8.36 -3.31 8.26
C ARG A 84 -7.95 -2.99 6.82
N ASN A 85 -7.09 -2.00 6.62
CA ASN A 85 -6.53 -1.69 5.30
C ASN A 85 -5.79 -2.89 4.70
N THR A 86 -5.08 -3.65 5.56
CA THR A 86 -4.34 -4.85 5.16
C THR A 86 -5.26 -5.99 4.75
N GLU A 87 -6.37 -6.20 5.46
CA GLU A 87 -7.41 -7.15 5.05
C GLU A 87 -7.97 -6.78 3.67
N MET A 88 -8.30 -5.51 3.45
CA MET A 88 -8.80 -5.03 2.15
C MET A 88 -7.78 -5.23 1.02
N ALA A 89 -6.49 -4.97 1.28
CA ALA A 89 -5.46 -5.19 0.27
C ALA A 89 -5.26 -6.67 -0.06
N LEU A 90 -5.36 -7.56 0.93
CA LEU A 90 -5.30 -9.01 0.70
C LEU A 90 -6.52 -9.47 -0.09
N LYS A 91 -7.72 -8.95 0.19
CA LYS A 91 -8.92 -9.17 -0.62
C LYS A 91 -8.69 -8.73 -2.07
N LEU A 92 -8.18 -7.52 -2.31
CA LEU A 92 -7.85 -7.03 -3.66
C LEU A 92 -6.82 -7.91 -4.38
N PHE A 93 -5.86 -8.48 -3.65
CA PHE A 93 -4.89 -9.42 -4.23
C PHE A 93 -5.58 -10.69 -4.72
N ASP A 94 -6.53 -11.22 -3.95
CA ASP A 94 -7.29 -12.41 -4.34
C ASP A 94 -8.26 -12.10 -5.49
N GLU A 95 -8.90 -10.94 -5.48
CA GLU A 95 -9.73 -10.47 -6.61
C GLU A 95 -8.93 -10.32 -7.91
N TRP A 96 -7.74 -9.71 -7.85
CA TRP A 96 -6.84 -9.64 -9.00
C TRP A 96 -6.43 -11.03 -9.49
N ARG A 97 -6.07 -11.94 -8.57
CA ARG A 97 -5.66 -13.31 -8.91
C ARG A 97 -6.77 -14.09 -9.59
N ASN A 98 -8.02 -13.82 -9.24
CA ASN A 98 -9.20 -14.50 -9.76
C ASN A 98 -9.86 -13.76 -10.93
N HIS A 99 -9.25 -12.67 -11.43
CA HIS A 99 -9.79 -11.84 -12.51
C HIS A 99 -11.21 -11.32 -12.24
N CYS A 100 -11.50 -10.97 -10.99
CA CYS A 100 -12.80 -10.46 -10.54
C CYS A 100 -12.70 -9.14 -9.79
N ALA A 101 -11.65 -8.36 -10.07
CA ALA A 101 -11.42 -7.06 -9.43
C ALA A 101 -12.56 -6.08 -9.68
N ASN A 102 -13.04 -5.44 -8.60
CA ASN A 102 -14.07 -4.42 -8.67
C ASN A 102 -13.47 -3.03 -8.52
N ARG A 103 -13.84 -2.09 -9.41
CA ARG A 103 -13.44 -0.68 -9.34
C ARG A 103 -13.69 -0.06 -7.96
N ASN A 104 -14.86 -0.30 -7.37
CA ASN A 104 -15.24 0.30 -6.10
C ASN A 104 -14.36 -0.19 -4.95
N ASP A 105 -14.04 -1.48 -4.90
CA ASP A 105 -13.16 -2.04 -3.87
C ASP A 105 -11.76 -1.42 -3.95
N ILE A 106 -11.26 -1.16 -5.17
CA ILE A 106 -9.97 -0.49 -5.39
C ILE A 106 -10.02 0.96 -4.89
N ILE A 107 -11.08 1.71 -5.23
CA ILE A 107 -11.26 3.11 -4.79
C ILE A 107 -11.35 3.19 -3.27
N ILE A 108 -12.15 2.34 -2.64
CA ILE A 108 -12.33 2.32 -1.19
C ILE A 108 -10.98 2.04 -0.51
N MET A 109 -10.20 1.09 -1.03
CA MET A 109 -8.87 0.78 -0.51
C MET A 109 -7.89 1.95 -0.67
N LEU A 110 -7.82 2.58 -1.84
CA LEU A 110 -6.94 3.73 -2.05
C LEU A 110 -7.31 4.91 -1.14
N LYS A 111 -8.61 5.17 -0.93
CA LYS A 111 -9.12 6.21 -0.03
C LYS A 111 -8.90 5.89 1.46
N SER A 112 -8.74 4.61 1.83
CA SER A 112 -8.60 4.22 3.24
C SER A 112 -7.15 4.26 3.75
N ILE A 113 -6.16 4.35 2.86
CA ILE A 113 -4.74 4.44 3.23
C ILE A 113 -4.38 5.87 3.64
N ASP A 114 -3.79 6.00 4.83
CA ASP A 114 -3.15 7.25 5.24
C ASP A 114 -1.68 7.27 4.80
N PHE A 115 -1.41 7.97 3.68
CA PHE A 115 -0.05 8.17 3.17
C PHE A 115 0.75 9.20 3.96
N THR A 116 0.14 9.95 4.89
CA THR A 116 0.87 10.89 5.74
C THR A 116 1.84 10.17 6.69
N TRP A 117 1.63 8.88 6.95
CA TRP A 117 2.57 8.03 7.69
C TRP A 117 3.96 7.94 7.05
N LEU A 118 4.10 8.34 5.79
CA LEU A 118 5.37 8.39 5.06
C LEU A 118 5.98 9.80 5.03
N SER A 119 5.44 10.78 5.76
CA SER A 119 5.87 12.19 5.70
C SER A 119 7.32 12.43 6.15
N ASP A 120 7.89 11.51 6.92
CA ASP A 120 9.30 11.57 7.32
C ASP A 120 10.25 11.29 6.14
N LEU A 121 9.75 10.64 5.09
CA LEU A 121 10.54 10.14 3.95
C LEU A 121 10.13 10.77 2.61
N ILE A 122 8.86 11.15 2.49
CA ILE A 122 8.24 11.69 1.29
C ILE A 122 7.79 13.12 1.58
N ASP A 123 8.09 14.04 0.66
CA ASP A 123 7.71 15.43 0.80
C ASP A 123 6.18 15.62 0.74
N LYS A 124 5.70 16.67 1.42
CA LYS A 124 4.26 16.98 1.52
C LYS A 124 3.60 17.23 0.17
N LYS A 125 4.32 17.81 -0.80
CA LYS A 125 3.76 18.09 -2.12
C LYS A 125 3.43 16.78 -2.83
N THR A 126 4.35 15.83 -2.84
CA THR A 126 4.13 14.49 -3.41
C THR A 126 2.94 13.76 -2.79
N ILE A 127 2.78 13.83 -1.45
CA ILE A 127 1.63 13.21 -0.76
C ILE A 127 0.32 13.91 -1.15
N ASN A 128 0.31 15.24 -1.20
CA ASN A 128 -0.88 16.01 -1.59
C ASN A 128 -1.29 15.74 -3.04
N ASP A 129 -0.33 15.68 -3.96
CA ASP A 129 -0.57 15.35 -5.36
C ASP A 129 -1.20 13.95 -5.50
N LEU A 130 -0.75 12.97 -4.69
CA LEU A 130 -1.38 11.66 -4.64
C LEU A 130 -2.83 11.72 -4.12
N TYR A 131 -3.08 12.44 -3.04
CA TYR A 131 -4.45 12.57 -2.50
C TYR A 131 -5.41 13.23 -3.49
N ASN A 132 -4.95 14.23 -4.25
CA ASN A 132 -5.74 14.82 -5.33
C ASN A 132 -6.11 13.77 -6.38
N ASN A 133 -5.14 12.98 -6.85
CA ASN A 133 -5.41 11.90 -7.81
C ASN A 133 -6.40 10.85 -7.29
N ILE A 134 -6.39 10.54 -5.98
CA ILE A 134 -7.32 9.59 -5.37
C ILE A 134 -8.73 10.20 -5.25
N LYS A 135 -8.82 11.50 -4.96
CA LYS A 135 -10.09 12.23 -4.88
C LYS A 135 -10.81 12.23 -6.22
N ASP A 136 -10.07 12.36 -7.32
CA ASP A 136 -10.60 12.44 -8.69
C ASP A 136 -11.08 11.09 -9.27
N LEU A 137 -11.05 9.99 -8.50
CA LEU A 137 -11.48 8.66 -8.96
C LEU A 137 -13.00 8.44 -9.01
N GLU A 138 -13.78 9.47 -8.65
CA GLU A 138 -15.25 9.46 -8.58
C GLU A 138 -15.93 9.24 -9.94
#